data_AF-A0A9E1UE33-F1
#
_entry.id   AF-A0A9E1UE33-F1
#
_cell.length_a   1.000
_cell.length_b   1.000
_cell.length_c   1.000
_cell.angle_alpha   90.00
_cell.angle_beta   90.00
_cell.angle_gamma   90.00
#
_symmetry.space_group_name_H-M   'P 1'
#
loop_
_entity.id
_entity.type
_entity.pdbx_description
1 polymer ?
#
loop_
_entity_poly.entity_id
_entity_poly.type
_entity_poly.pdbx_seq_one_letter_code
_entity_poly.pdbx_strand_id
1 'polypeptide(L)'
;MNCAGTPELKTPNLDRLAETGIRFENFFCASPVCSPARASILTGQIPSQHGVQDFLRAGNSVDLPGDGKTIQYLEGRTTYTEILGDNGYDVALSGKWHIGDSAMPQAGFAYWNVHASGSGDYYNAPMFQDGEQYTSDGYFSDVITDNAIEYLDDQ
;
A
#
# COMPACT_ATOMS: atom_id res chain seq x y z
N MET A 1 -3.84 4.98 -18.85
CA MET A 1 -5.32 4.83 -18.71
C MET A 1 -5.95 5.48 -19.93
N ASN A 2 -7.10 5.00 -20.40
CA ASN A 2 -7.78 5.61 -21.56
C ASN A 2 -8.09 7.09 -21.30
N CYS A 3 -8.72 7.37 -20.16
CA CYS A 3 -9.04 8.72 -19.69
C CYS A 3 -7.83 9.64 -19.42
N ALA A 4 -6.60 9.13 -19.51
CA ALA A 4 -5.35 9.87 -19.35
C ALA A 4 -4.51 9.91 -20.64
N GLY A 5 -5.14 9.70 -21.81
CA GLY A 5 -4.51 9.89 -23.12
C GLY A 5 -3.84 8.64 -23.71
N THR A 6 -4.21 7.44 -23.25
CA THR A 6 -3.74 6.16 -23.84
C THR A 6 -4.91 5.37 -24.44
N PRO A 7 -5.39 5.71 -25.65
CA PRO A 7 -6.65 5.19 -26.19
C PRO A 7 -6.66 3.68 -26.45
N GLU A 8 -5.49 3.04 -26.57
CA GLU A 8 -5.33 1.60 -26.81
C GLU A 8 -5.68 0.76 -25.57
N LEU A 9 -5.56 1.34 -24.37
CA LEU A 9 -5.93 0.68 -23.12
C LEU A 9 -7.43 0.82 -22.89
N LYS A 10 -8.10 -0.28 -22.57
CA LYS A 10 -9.52 -0.29 -22.19
C LYS A 10 -9.63 -0.31 -20.67
N THR A 11 -10.01 0.80 -20.06
CA THR A 11 -10.06 0.96 -18.59
C THR A 11 -11.43 1.44 -18.11
N PRO A 12 -12.54 0.76 -18.49
CA PRO A 12 -13.90 1.30 -18.36
C PRO A 12 -14.28 1.72 -16.93
N ASN A 13 -13.81 0.99 -15.92
CA ASN A 13 -14.07 1.35 -14.52
C ASN A 13 -13.34 2.62 -14.08
N LEU A 14 -12.08 2.81 -14.51
CA LEU A 14 -11.30 4.02 -14.23
C LEU A 14 -11.80 5.22 -15.06
N ASP A 15 -12.23 4.97 -16.29
CA ASP A 15 -12.79 6.00 -17.17
C ASP A 15 -14.11 6.51 -16.59
N ARG A 16 -14.98 5.61 -16.10
CA ARG A 16 -16.21 5.98 -15.38
C ARG A 16 -15.94 6.84 -14.14
N LEU A 17 -14.91 6.53 -13.35
CA LEU A 17 -14.52 7.37 -12.19
C LEU A 17 -14.05 8.77 -12.63
N ALA A 18 -13.31 8.87 -13.74
CA ALA A 18 -12.87 10.16 -14.28
C ALA A 18 -14.04 10.99 -14.86
N GLU A 19 -15.01 10.35 -15.51
CA GLU A 19 -16.19 10.99 -16.11
C GLU A 19 -17.20 11.47 -15.06
N THR A 20 -17.34 10.73 -13.96
CA THR A 20 -18.31 11.03 -12.88
C THR A 20 -17.69 11.81 -11.71
N GLY A 21 -16.38 12.04 -11.73
CA GLY A 21 -15.62 12.72 -10.69
C GLY A 21 -14.77 13.88 -11.22
N ILE A 22 -13.58 14.04 -10.63
CA ILE A 22 -12.60 15.06 -11.03
C ILE A 22 -11.28 14.37 -11.36
N ARG A 23 -10.71 14.68 -12.53
CA ARG A 23 -9.36 14.27 -12.91
C ARG A 23 -8.41 15.45 -12.83
N PHE A 24 -7.31 15.28 -12.10
CA PHE A 24 -6.24 16.26 -12.06
C PHE A 24 -5.28 16.02 -13.22
N GLU A 25 -5.05 17.04 -14.04
CA GLU A 25 -4.07 16.96 -15.14
C GLU A 25 -2.63 17.10 -14.66
N ASN A 26 -2.45 17.75 -13.51
CA ASN A 26 -1.16 18.04 -12.90
C ASN A 26 -1.15 17.51 -11.46
N PHE A 27 -0.83 16.22 -11.31
CA PHE A 27 -0.68 15.56 -10.01
C PHE A 27 0.72 14.94 -9.91
N PHE A 28 1.45 15.26 -8.84
CA PHE A 28 2.84 14.87 -8.68
C PHE A 28 3.05 14.18 -7.33
N CYS A 29 3.76 13.06 -7.33
CA CYS A 29 4.24 12.43 -6.10
C CYS A 29 5.41 13.22 -5.51
N ALA A 30 5.54 13.21 -4.18
CA ALA A 30 6.67 13.83 -3.48
C ALA A 30 8.03 13.15 -3.78
N SER A 31 8.00 11.92 -4.30
CA SER A 31 9.15 11.19 -4.80
C SER A 31 8.77 10.31 -6.00
N PRO A 32 9.66 10.11 -6.98
CA PRO A 32 9.43 9.20 -8.10
C PRO A 32 9.58 7.71 -7.74
N VAL A 33 9.79 7.36 -6.46
CA VAL A 33 9.99 5.98 -5.99
C VAL A 33 8.90 5.58 -4.99
N CYS A 34 8.50 4.30 -5.00
CA CYS A 34 7.33 3.81 -4.27
C CYS A 34 7.39 4.02 -2.74
N SER A 35 8.43 3.54 -2.04
CA SER A 35 8.53 3.68 -0.58
C SER A 35 8.48 5.14 -0.09
N PRO A 36 9.31 6.08 -0.61
CA PRO A 36 9.22 7.47 -0.21
C PRO A 36 7.87 8.12 -0.58
N ALA A 37 7.30 7.83 -1.75
CA ALA A 37 5.99 8.37 -2.13
C ALA A 37 4.86 7.90 -1.19
N ARG A 38 4.86 6.64 -0.78
CA ARG A 38 3.87 6.10 0.18
C ARG A 38 4.03 6.72 1.56
N ALA A 39 5.27 6.84 2.04
CA ALA A 39 5.56 7.51 3.31
C ALA A 39 5.11 8.98 3.30
N SER A 40 5.31 9.69 2.17
CA SER A 40 4.84 11.07 2.02
C SER A 40 3.31 11.18 2.02
N ILE A 41 2.60 10.25 1.37
CA ILE A 41 1.12 10.21 1.37
C ILE A 41 0.58 10.00 2.79
N LEU A 42 1.17 9.09 3.57
CA LEU A 42 0.71 8.78 4.92
C LEU A 42 0.99 9.90 5.91
N THR A 43 2.16 10.53 5.83
CA THR A 43 2.61 11.53 6.82
C THR A 43 2.32 12.98 6.42
N GLY A 44 2.01 13.25 5.14
CA GLY A 44 1.93 14.60 4.61
C GLY A 44 3.28 15.34 4.54
N GLN A 45 4.40 14.61 4.68
CA GLN A 45 5.76 15.16 4.73
C GLN A 45 6.58 14.79 3.50
N ILE A 46 7.60 15.57 3.16
CA ILE A 46 8.53 15.23 2.07
C ILE A 46 9.62 14.23 2.52
N PRO A 47 10.32 13.53 1.60
CA PRO A 47 11.34 12.52 1.94
C PRO A 47 12.40 12.96 2.95
N SER A 48 12.85 14.21 2.89
CA SER A 48 13.83 14.77 3.83
C SER A 48 13.31 14.89 5.27
N GLN A 49 12.00 14.93 5.49
CA GLN A 49 11.38 15.03 6.81
C GLN A 49 11.07 13.65 7.40
N HIS A 50 10.59 12.70 6.59
CA HIS A 50 10.25 11.35 7.07
C HIS A 50 11.40 10.35 7.02
N GLY A 51 12.47 10.62 6.26
CA GLY A 51 13.71 9.84 6.25
C GLY A 51 13.73 8.62 5.34
N VAL A 52 12.57 8.19 4.82
CA VAL A 52 12.49 7.21 3.72
C VAL A 52 12.86 7.93 2.42
N GLN A 53 14.04 7.65 1.87
CA GLN A 53 14.61 8.39 0.73
C GLN A 53 14.56 7.62 -0.59
N ASP A 54 14.51 6.28 -0.54
CA ASP A 54 14.61 5.43 -1.72
C ASP A 54 13.86 4.09 -1.49
N PHE A 55 13.87 3.23 -2.49
CA PHE A 55 13.34 1.88 -2.47
C PHE A 55 13.94 1.06 -1.32
N LEU A 56 13.07 0.51 -0.47
CA LEU A 56 13.47 -0.32 0.66
C LEU A 56 13.76 -1.74 0.21
N ARG A 57 15.07 -2.08 0.13
CA ARG A 57 15.56 -3.41 -0.26
C ARG A 57 15.48 -4.45 0.86
N ALA A 58 15.55 -3.99 2.11
CA ALA A 58 15.54 -4.82 3.33
C ALA A 58 14.64 -4.16 4.38
N GLY A 59 14.45 -4.82 5.53
CA GLY A 59 13.60 -4.30 6.61
C GLY A 59 12.11 -4.65 6.47
N ASN A 60 11.73 -5.40 5.44
CA ASN A 60 10.32 -5.68 5.10
C ASN A 60 9.72 -6.87 5.87
N SER A 61 10.51 -7.89 6.21
CA SER A 61 10.11 -9.04 7.03
C SER A 61 11.37 -9.82 7.40
N VAL A 62 11.32 -10.60 8.48
CA VAL A 62 12.42 -11.51 8.90
C VAL A 62 12.66 -12.63 7.89
N ASP A 63 11.62 -13.04 7.15
CA ASP A 63 11.65 -14.16 6.21
C ASP A 63 12.04 -13.77 4.78
N LEU A 64 12.44 -12.51 4.56
CA LEU A 64 12.82 -11.99 3.26
C LEU A 64 14.32 -11.66 3.18
N PRO A 65 14.90 -11.65 1.95
CA PRO A 65 16.31 -11.30 1.76
C PRO A 65 16.68 -9.96 2.41
N GLY A 66 17.66 -9.97 3.33
CA GLY A 66 18.04 -8.81 4.13
C GLY A 66 19.06 -9.14 5.21
N ASP A 67 19.21 -8.26 6.20
CA ASP A 67 20.09 -8.43 7.37
C ASP A 67 19.40 -9.14 8.55
N GLY A 68 18.22 -9.71 8.33
CA GLY A 68 17.41 -10.40 9.34
C GLY A 68 16.74 -9.45 10.34
N LYS A 69 16.68 -8.15 10.05
CA LYS A 69 16.00 -7.16 10.88
C LYS A 69 14.80 -6.59 10.14
N THR A 70 13.73 -6.35 10.89
CA THR A 70 12.61 -5.53 10.42
C THR A 70 12.75 -4.12 10.94
N ILE A 71 12.19 -3.16 10.19
CA ILE A 71 12.24 -1.74 10.54
C ILE A 71 10.86 -1.17 10.31
N GLN A 72 10.29 -0.45 11.28
CA GLN A 72 9.07 0.33 11.10
C GLN A 72 9.47 1.77 10.80
N TYR A 73 9.60 2.12 9.51
CA TYR A 73 10.21 3.40 9.12
C TYR A 73 9.42 4.64 9.55
N LEU A 74 8.13 4.47 9.86
CA LEU A 74 7.26 5.55 10.34
C LEU A 74 6.98 5.48 11.84
N GLU A 75 7.70 4.64 12.59
CA GLU A 75 7.53 4.55 14.05
C GLU A 75 7.63 5.95 14.70
N GLY A 76 6.65 6.27 15.55
CA GLY A 76 6.56 7.55 16.24
C GLY A 76 6.13 8.74 15.36
N ARG A 77 5.72 8.51 14.11
CA ARG A 77 5.17 9.56 13.22
C ARG A 77 3.68 9.39 13.07
N THR A 78 2.94 10.47 13.32
CA THR A 78 1.51 10.51 13.03
C THR A 78 1.23 10.43 11.53
N THR A 79 0.30 9.57 11.17
CA THR A 79 -0.21 9.37 9.82
C THR A 79 -1.67 9.80 9.71
N TYR A 80 -2.14 10.15 8.51
CA TYR A 80 -3.54 10.55 8.34
C TYR A 80 -4.50 9.37 8.60
N THR A 81 -4.07 8.13 8.39
CA THR A 81 -4.86 6.92 8.65
C THR A 81 -5.06 6.70 10.15
N GLU A 82 -4.07 6.96 11.00
CA GLU A 82 -4.25 6.99 12.46
C GLU A 82 -5.25 8.07 12.88
N ILE A 83 -5.14 9.27 12.31
CA ILE A 83 -6.08 10.36 12.60
C ILE A 83 -7.51 9.96 12.22
N LEU A 84 -7.71 9.32 11.07
CA LEU A 84 -9.01 8.80 10.65
C LEU A 84 -9.53 7.75 11.64
N GLY A 85 -8.70 6.76 12.00
CA GLY A 85 -9.04 5.71 12.97
C GLY A 85 -9.44 6.27 14.33
N ASP A 86 -8.65 7.20 14.88
CA ASP A 86 -8.94 7.88 16.16
C ASP A 86 -10.25 8.69 16.13
N ASN A 87 -10.75 9.03 14.94
CA ASN A 87 -12.01 9.74 14.73
C ASN A 87 -13.15 8.82 14.25
N GLY A 88 -13.02 7.51 14.43
CA GLY A 88 -14.10 6.54 14.23
C GLY A 88 -14.29 6.07 12.79
N TYR A 89 -13.31 6.31 11.92
CA TYR A 89 -13.27 5.64 10.61
C TYR A 89 -12.73 4.22 10.78
N ASP A 90 -13.31 3.28 10.05
CA ASP A 90 -12.68 1.98 9.83
C ASP A 90 -11.69 2.09 8.66
N VAL A 91 -10.44 1.68 8.89
CA VAL A 91 -9.32 1.95 7.98
C VAL A 91 -8.61 0.66 7.64
N ALA A 92 -8.54 0.33 6.34
CA ALA A 92 -8.02 -0.93 5.86
C ALA A 92 -6.91 -0.78 4.81
N LEU A 93 -6.00 -1.76 4.78
CA LEU A 93 -4.99 -1.90 3.75
C LEU A 93 -5.00 -3.32 3.17
N SER A 94 -5.46 -3.42 1.92
CA SER A 94 -5.24 -4.59 1.07
C SER A 94 -4.20 -4.25 -0.01
N GLY A 95 -3.13 -5.02 -0.13
CA GLY A 95 -2.16 -4.87 -1.22
C GLY A 95 -0.73 -4.62 -0.79
N LYS A 96 -0.20 -3.39 -0.91
CA LYS A 96 1.25 -3.14 -0.73
C LYS A 96 1.51 -2.11 0.35
N TRP A 97 2.26 -2.49 1.38
CA TRP A 97 2.78 -1.58 2.41
C TRP A 97 4.10 -0.92 1.97
N HIS A 98 5.19 -1.68 1.97
CA HIS A 98 6.54 -1.29 1.51
C HIS A 98 7.12 -0.03 2.15
N ILE A 99 6.81 0.18 3.43
CA ILE A 99 7.45 1.16 4.31
C ILE A 99 8.07 0.44 5.53
N GLY A 100 8.63 -0.74 5.28
CA GLY A 100 9.24 -1.58 6.32
C GLY A 100 8.41 -2.80 6.66
N ASP A 101 8.38 -3.16 7.95
CA ASP A 101 7.88 -4.44 8.48
C ASP A 101 6.44 -4.79 8.06
N SER A 102 6.28 -5.57 7.00
CA SER A 102 4.98 -6.00 6.48
C SER A 102 4.28 -7.02 7.37
N ALA A 103 4.99 -7.66 8.30
CA ALA A 103 4.39 -8.63 9.21
C ALA A 103 3.51 -7.96 10.27
N MET A 104 3.75 -6.69 10.58
CA MET A 104 3.03 -5.99 11.65
C MET A 104 2.14 -4.89 11.07
N PRO A 105 0.83 -4.86 11.43
CA PRO A 105 -0.03 -3.72 11.14
C PRO A 105 0.56 -2.42 11.70
N GLN A 106 0.52 -1.37 10.88
CA GLN A 106 1.10 -0.05 11.17
C GLN A 106 0.11 1.06 10.78
N ALA A 107 0.39 2.31 11.16
CA ALA A 107 -0.34 3.50 10.70
C ALA A 107 -1.88 3.42 10.89
N GLY A 108 -2.33 2.77 11.97
CA GLY A 108 -3.75 2.75 12.36
C GLY A 108 -4.67 1.92 11.46
N PHE A 109 -4.12 1.06 10.59
CA PHE A 109 -4.95 0.13 9.80
C PHE A 109 -5.53 -0.97 10.70
N ALA A 110 -6.86 -1.05 10.75
CA ALA A 110 -7.62 -2.07 11.47
C ALA A 110 -7.68 -3.40 10.72
N TYR A 111 -7.66 -3.36 9.39
CA TYR A 111 -7.47 -4.54 8.52
C TYR A 111 -6.16 -4.44 7.77
N TRP A 112 -5.36 -5.50 7.85
CA TRP A 112 -4.04 -5.56 7.26
C TRP A 112 -3.87 -6.86 6.47
N ASN A 113 -3.92 -6.77 5.14
CA ASN A 113 -3.62 -7.88 4.26
C ASN A 113 -2.69 -7.42 3.12
N VAL A 114 -1.39 -7.61 3.31
CA VAL A 114 -0.37 -6.97 2.49
C VAL A 114 0.68 -7.94 1.98
N HIS A 115 1.26 -7.60 0.83
CA HIS A 115 2.43 -8.27 0.29
C HIS A 115 3.61 -8.15 1.26
N ALA A 116 4.34 -9.25 1.46
CA ALA A 116 5.42 -9.35 2.43
C ALA A 116 6.58 -8.38 2.15
N SER A 117 6.77 -7.99 0.90
CA SER A 117 7.87 -7.14 0.44
C SER A 117 7.43 -5.98 -0.45
N GLY A 118 8.39 -5.21 -0.96
CA GLY A 118 8.16 -4.21 -1.99
C GLY A 118 7.85 -4.71 -3.40
N SER A 119 8.06 -5.98 -3.69
CA SER A 119 7.89 -6.56 -5.02
C SER A 119 7.92 -8.07 -4.93
N GLY A 120 7.11 -8.74 -5.73
CA GLY A 120 7.13 -10.19 -5.77
C GLY A 120 6.48 -10.71 -7.03
N ASP A 121 6.26 -12.02 -7.03
CA ASP A 121 5.61 -12.72 -8.11
C ASP A 121 4.11 -12.39 -8.13
N TYR A 122 3.53 -12.38 -9.33
CA TYR A 122 2.10 -12.19 -9.49
C TYR A 122 1.27 -13.44 -9.15
N TYR A 123 1.90 -14.60 -9.01
CA TYR A 123 1.27 -15.84 -8.57
C TYR A 123 2.07 -16.38 -7.40
N ASN A 124 1.39 -16.99 -6.42
CA ASN A 124 2.04 -17.45 -5.20
C ASN A 124 2.79 -16.32 -4.47
N ALA A 125 2.20 -15.13 -4.45
CA ALA A 125 2.80 -13.97 -3.80
C ALA A 125 2.85 -14.19 -2.28
N PRO A 126 3.97 -13.90 -1.60
CA PRO A 126 4.03 -13.95 -0.16
C PRO A 126 3.26 -12.76 0.44
N MET A 127 2.31 -13.05 1.32
CA MET A 127 1.41 -12.10 1.94
C MET A 127 1.46 -12.23 3.46
N PHE A 128 1.04 -11.18 4.16
CA PHE A 128 0.76 -11.17 5.59
C PHE A 128 -0.66 -10.70 5.82
N GLN A 129 -1.42 -11.47 6.62
CA GLN A 129 -2.70 -11.05 7.16
C GLN A 129 -2.60 -11.05 8.69
N ASP A 130 -2.72 -9.87 9.31
CA ASP A 130 -2.70 -9.67 10.77
C ASP A 130 -1.56 -10.41 11.52
N GLY A 131 -0.35 -10.42 10.95
CA GLY A 131 0.81 -11.12 11.55
C GLY A 131 1.13 -12.47 10.94
N GLU A 132 0.15 -13.11 10.31
CA GLU A 132 0.29 -14.48 9.79
C GLU A 132 0.69 -14.46 8.32
N GLN A 133 1.81 -15.12 8.00
CA GLN A 133 2.28 -15.22 6.62
C GLN A 133 1.49 -16.28 5.86
N TYR A 134 1.10 -15.96 4.63
CA TYR A 134 0.51 -16.94 3.71
C TYR A 134 1.00 -16.71 2.28
N THR A 135 0.74 -17.69 1.42
CA THR A 135 1.00 -17.59 -0.02
C THR A 135 -0.32 -17.40 -0.74
N SER A 136 -0.44 -16.33 -1.54
CA SER A 136 -1.68 -16.03 -2.26
C SER A 136 -2.03 -17.13 -3.26
N ASP A 137 -3.29 -17.56 -3.30
CA ASP A 137 -3.81 -18.44 -4.35
C ASP A 137 -4.45 -17.60 -5.46
N GLY A 138 -3.93 -17.72 -6.69
CA GLY A 138 -4.38 -16.92 -7.84
C GLY A 138 -3.46 -15.76 -8.21
N TYR A 139 -3.98 -14.89 -9.09
CA TYR A 139 -3.25 -13.73 -9.59
C TYR A 139 -3.34 -12.59 -8.57
N PHE A 140 -2.19 -12.04 -8.16
CA PHE A 140 -2.06 -11.08 -7.07
C PHE A 140 -3.01 -9.89 -7.18
N SER A 141 -3.24 -9.36 -8.38
CA SER A 141 -4.16 -8.23 -8.58
C SER A 141 -5.62 -8.59 -8.26
N ASP A 142 -6.01 -9.84 -8.54
CA ASP A 142 -7.34 -10.35 -8.23
C ASP A 142 -7.43 -10.62 -6.73
N VAL A 143 -6.42 -11.27 -6.13
CA VAL A 143 -6.37 -11.57 -4.70
C VAL A 143 -6.51 -10.32 -3.83
N ILE A 144 -5.76 -9.25 -4.11
CA ILE A 144 -5.85 -8.02 -3.30
C ILE A 144 -7.21 -7.31 -3.50
N THR A 145 -7.85 -7.52 -4.65
CA THR A 145 -9.19 -7.00 -4.93
C THR A 145 -10.23 -7.80 -4.14
N ASP A 146 -10.16 -9.13 -4.18
CA ASP A 146 -11.06 -10.02 -3.45
C ASP A 146 -10.94 -9.81 -1.94
N ASN A 147 -9.72 -9.71 -1.40
CA ASN A 147 -9.46 -9.34 -0.01
C ASN A 147 -10.13 -8.01 0.39
N ALA A 148 -10.09 -7.00 -0.49
CA ALA A 148 -10.70 -5.71 -0.23
C ALA A 148 -12.23 -5.76 -0.29
N ILE A 149 -12.80 -6.59 -1.18
CA ILE A 149 -14.25 -6.81 -1.28
C ILE A 149 -14.75 -7.57 -0.05
N GLU A 150 -14.08 -8.67 0.32
CA GLU A 150 -14.42 -9.48 1.50
C GLU A 150 -14.46 -8.61 2.77
N TYR A 151 -13.44 -7.79 2.98
CA TYR A 151 -13.43 -6.88 4.12
C TYR A 151 -14.56 -5.84 4.10
N LEU A 152 -14.98 -5.36 2.92
CA LEU A 152 -16.09 -4.41 2.79
C LEU A 152 -17.46 -5.08 2.99
N ASP A 153 -17.61 -6.34 2.58
CA ASP A 153 -18.85 -7.11 2.71
C ASP A 153 -19.10 -7.55 4.18
N ASP A 154 -18.03 -7.67 4.98
CA ASP A 154 -18.07 -8.06 6.40
C ASP A 154 -18.40 -6.89 7.37
N GLN A 155 -18.68 -5.69 6.85
CA GLN A 155 -19.01 -4.48 7.63
C GLN A 155 -20.47 -4.39 8.08
#